data_AF-A0A3N4H9I3-F1
#
_entry.id   AF-A0A3N4H9I3-F1
#
_cell.length_a   1.000
_cell.length_b   1.000
_cell.length_c   1.000
_cell.angle_alpha   90.00
_cell.angle_beta   90.00
_cell.angle_gamma   90.00
#
_symmetry.space_group_name_H-M   'P 1'
#
loop_
_entity.id
_entity.type
_entity.pdbx_description
1 polymer ?
#
loop_
_entity_poly.entity_id
_entity_poly.type
_entity_poly.pdbx_seq_one_letter_code
_entity_poly.pdbx_strand_id
1 'polypeptide(L)'
;MKAANWERFVFHQSPIYFRGLLPKAHYNAWMNMVEGMRLATRRSLTFEEVDEIRERFFQFVAYYEKTFYRYDINRVSACLPTIHQLRHVHEAILACGPMYAYAQWSMERV
;
A
#
# COMPACT_ATOMS: atom_id res chain seq x y z
N MET A 1 -0.47 11.58 13.19
CA MET A 1 -1.17 10.28 13.21
C MET A 1 -0.11 9.21 13.46
N LYS A 2 -0.31 8.29 14.42
CA LYS A 2 0.62 7.17 14.67
C LYS A 2 0.46 6.08 13.59
N ALA A 3 1.49 5.30 13.32
CA ALA A 3 1.49 4.20 12.36
C ALA A 3 0.41 3.16 12.67
N ALA A 4 0.17 2.85 13.95
CA ALA A 4 -0.90 1.92 14.35
C ALA A 4 -2.32 2.47 14.05
N ASN A 5 -2.51 3.79 14.12
CA ASN A 5 -3.79 4.40 13.76
C ASN A 5 -4.00 4.37 12.24
N TRP A 6 -2.91 4.57 11.48
CA TRP A 6 -2.93 4.44 10.03
C TRP A 6 -3.25 3.00 9.61
N GLU A 7 -2.60 2.00 10.21
CA GLU A 7 -2.87 0.58 9.95
C GLU A 7 -4.34 0.23 10.18
N ARG A 8 -4.89 0.58 11.34
CA ARG A 8 -6.32 0.37 11.64
C ARG A 8 -7.24 1.05 10.66
N PHE A 9 -6.89 2.27 10.24
CA PHE A 9 -7.66 3.00 9.24
C PHE A 9 -7.63 2.25 7.91
N VAL A 10 -6.44 1.92 7.39
CA VAL A 10 -6.27 1.27 6.10
C VAL A 10 -6.88 -0.13 6.09
N PHE A 11 -6.69 -0.93 7.13
CA PHE A 11 -7.12 -2.32 7.14
C PHE A 11 -8.58 -2.51 7.53
N HIS A 12 -9.15 -1.68 8.38
CA HIS A 12 -10.50 -1.93 8.91
C HIS A 12 -11.52 -0.87 8.52
N GLN A 13 -11.17 0.41 8.67
CA GLN A 13 -12.12 1.49 8.49
C GLN A 13 -12.31 1.82 7.00
N SER A 14 -11.20 1.99 6.26
CA SER A 14 -11.22 2.41 4.87
C SER A 14 -11.95 1.46 3.93
N PRO A 15 -11.86 0.11 4.07
CA PRO A 15 -12.63 -0.81 3.23
C PRO A 15 -14.13 -0.67 3.44
N ILE A 16 -14.56 -0.34 4.67
CA ILE A 16 -15.98 -0.17 5.01
C ILE A 16 -16.46 1.21 4.56
N TYR A 17 -15.76 2.27 4.94
CA TYR A 17 -16.18 3.64 4.65
C TYR A 17 -16.15 3.94 3.15
N PHE A 18 -15.15 3.47 2.43
CA PHE A 18 -15.07 3.75 1.00
C PHE A 18 -16.03 2.91 0.17
N ARG A 19 -16.61 1.84 0.74
CA ARG A 19 -17.60 1.01 0.07
C ARG A 19 -18.89 1.81 -0.13
N GLY A 20 -19.17 2.16 -1.38
CA GLY A 20 -20.33 2.96 -1.77
C GLY A 20 -20.08 4.47 -1.79
N LEU A 21 -18.96 4.95 -1.22
CA LEU A 21 -18.54 6.36 -1.36
C LEU A 21 -17.65 6.58 -2.59
N LEU A 22 -16.73 5.64 -2.86
CA LEU A 22 -15.83 5.77 -4.00
C LEU A 22 -16.44 5.16 -5.27
N PRO A 23 -16.22 5.78 -6.45
CA PRO A 23 -16.43 5.11 -7.73
C PRO A 23 -15.75 3.74 -7.77
N LYS A 24 -16.39 2.76 -8.41
CA LYS A 24 -15.96 1.36 -8.40
C LYS A 24 -14.48 1.17 -8.77
N ALA A 25 -13.98 1.90 -9.77
CA ALA A 25 -12.58 1.82 -10.18
C ALA A 25 -11.62 2.28 -9.06
N HIS A 26 -11.94 3.38 -8.37
CA HIS A 26 -11.14 3.92 -7.29
C HIS A 26 -11.18 3.00 -6.05
N TYR A 27 -12.36 2.46 -5.74
CA TYR A 27 -12.51 1.49 -4.66
C TYR A 27 -11.70 0.21 -4.92
N ASN A 28 -11.76 -0.34 -6.14
CA ASN A 28 -11.01 -1.55 -6.49
C ASN A 28 -9.50 -1.33 -6.41
N ALA A 29 -9.00 -0.20 -6.92
CA ALA A 29 -7.58 0.11 -6.82
C ALA A 29 -7.14 0.31 -5.36
N TRP A 30 -7.96 0.99 -4.55
CA TRP A 30 -7.71 1.13 -3.11
C TRP A 30 -7.64 -0.24 -2.42
N MET A 31 -8.63 -1.10 -2.65
CA MET A 31 -8.65 -2.46 -2.08
C MET A 31 -7.47 -3.29 -2.55
N ASN A 32 -7.01 -3.15 -3.80
CA ASN A 32 -5.81 -3.84 -4.27
C ASN A 32 -4.56 -3.48 -3.44
N MET A 33 -4.40 -2.19 -3.11
CA MET A 33 -3.33 -1.73 -2.23
C MET A 33 -3.50 -2.24 -0.79
N VAL A 34 -4.73 -2.20 -0.25
CA VAL A 34 -5.02 -2.71 1.10
C VAL A 34 -4.66 -4.19 1.22
N GLU A 35 -5.06 -5.03 0.25
CA GLU A 35 -4.71 -6.46 0.28
C GLU A 35 -3.20 -6.68 0.10
N GLY A 36 -2.52 -5.89 -0.73
CA GLY A 36 -1.05 -5.92 -0.83
C GLY A 36 -0.38 -5.60 0.50
N MET A 37 -0.86 -4.59 1.23
CA MET A 37 -0.34 -4.24 2.57
C MET A 37 -0.62 -5.31 3.62
N ARG A 38 -1.83 -5.88 3.64
CA ARG A 38 -2.16 -6.98 4.55
C ARG A 38 -1.28 -8.20 4.31
N LEU A 39 -1.06 -8.57 3.05
CA LEU A 39 -0.18 -9.68 2.67
C LEU A 39 1.26 -9.38 3.12
N ALA A 40 1.81 -8.23 2.73
CA ALA A 40 3.18 -7.81 3.06
C ALA A 40 3.50 -7.76 4.56
N THR A 41 2.48 -7.61 5.41
CA THR A 41 2.61 -7.46 6.86
C THR A 41 2.27 -8.75 7.63
N ARG A 42 2.10 -9.88 6.95
CA ARG A 42 2.04 -11.20 7.59
C ARG A 42 3.36 -11.56 8.24
N ARG A 43 3.31 -12.47 9.21
CA ARG A 43 4.49 -12.96 9.94
C ARG A 43 5.41 -13.84 9.09
N SER A 44 4.86 -14.47 8.06
CA SER A 44 5.56 -15.37 7.14
C SER A 44 5.00 -15.19 5.74
N LEU A 45 5.86 -15.28 4.74
CA LEU A 45 5.54 -15.12 3.33
C LEU A 45 6.21 -16.22 2.50
N THR A 46 5.52 -16.73 1.49
CA THR A 46 6.14 -17.52 0.42
C THR A 46 6.67 -16.62 -0.70
N PHE A 47 7.52 -17.15 -1.59
CA PHE A 47 8.01 -16.37 -2.73
C PHE A 47 6.89 -15.96 -3.70
N GLU A 48 5.88 -16.82 -3.86
CA GLU A 48 4.69 -16.54 -4.67
C GLU A 48 3.88 -15.38 -4.06
N GLU A 49 3.75 -15.34 -2.73
CA GLU A 49 3.10 -14.22 -2.03
C GLU A 49 3.92 -12.92 -2.18
N VAL A 50 5.26 -12.99 -2.22
CA VAL A 50 6.12 -11.82 -2.50
C VAL A 50 5.89 -11.30 -3.93
N ASP A 51 5.75 -12.20 -4.91
CA ASP A 51 5.41 -11.82 -6.28
C ASP A 51 4.01 -11.22 -6.38
N GLU A 52 3.04 -11.75 -5.63
CA GLU A 52 1.70 -11.15 -5.54
C GLU A 52 1.76 -9.74 -4.95
N ILE A 53 2.55 -9.52 -3.90
CA ILE A 53 2.77 -8.19 -3.31
C ILE A 53 3.34 -7.22 -4.36
N ARG A 54 4.37 -7.66 -5.11
CA ARG A 54 4.97 -6.89 -6.20
C ARG A 54 3.92 -6.45 -7.19
N GLU A 55 3.14 -7.40 -7.72
CA GLU A 55 2.14 -7.13 -8.75
C GLU A 55 1.06 -6.16 -8.24
N ARG A 56 0.53 -6.38 -7.04
CA ARG A 56 -0.49 -5.51 -6.44
C ARG A 56 -0.02 -4.07 -6.30
N PHE A 57 1.21 -3.86 -5.81
CA PHE A 57 1.74 -2.51 -5.66
C PHE A 57 2.10 -1.86 -6.99
N PHE A 58 2.63 -2.61 -7.96
CA PHE A 58 2.85 -2.06 -9.31
C PHE A 58 1.54 -1.63 -9.96
N GLN A 59 0.49 -2.45 -9.88
CA GLN A 59 -0.84 -2.11 -10.38
C GLN A 59 -1.41 -0.85 -9.71
N PHE A 60 -1.32 -0.77 -8.38
CA PHE A 60 -1.82 0.40 -7.64
C PHE A 60 -1.05 1.68 -7.99
N VAL A 61 0.29 1.62 -8.03
CA VAL A 61 1.13 2.77 -8.37
C VAL A 61 0.86 3.22 -9.80
N ALA A 62 0.77 2.29 -10.77
CA ALA A 62 0.43 2.61 -12.15
C ALA A 62 -0.95 3.28 -12.27
N TYR A 63 -1.95 2.75 -11.55
CA TYR A 63 -3.27 3.38 -11.46
C TYR A 63 -3.19 4.79 -10.88
N TYR A 64 -2.46 4.99 -9.78
CA TYR A 64 -2.34 6.28 -9.12
C TYR A 64 -1.60 7.30 -10.00
N GLU A 65 -0.49 6.90 -10.61
CA GLU A 65 0.30 7.72 -11.51
C GLU A 65 -0.54 8.15 -12.74
N LYS A 66 -1.36 7.26 -13.28
CA LYS A 66 -2.26 7.56 -14.40
C LYS A 66 -3.45 8.46 -14.00
N THR A 67 -4.08 8.20 -12.86
CA THR A 67 -5.33 8.88 -12.46
C THR A 67 -5.09 10.21 -11.77
N PHE A 68 -4.15 10.24 -10.81
CA PHE A 68 -3.93 11.38 -9.91
C PHE A 68 -2.71 12.20 -10.28
N TYR A 69 -1.55 11.59 -10.59
CA TYR A 69 -0.40 12.36 -11.06
C TYR A 69 -0.57 12.80 -12.54
N ARG A 70 -1.16 11.94 -13.37
CA ARG A 70 -1.37 12.11 -14.83
C ARG A 70 -0.09 12.34 -15.63
N TYR A 71 1.07 11.94 -15.09
CA TYR A 71 2.37 12.13 -15.73
C TYR A 71 2.65 13.60 -16.13
N ASP A 72 2.10 14.54 -15.36
CA ASP A 72 2.20 15.97 -15.62
C ASP A 72 3.06 16.63 -14.53
N ILE A 73 4.16 17.26 -14.94
CA ILE A 73 5.08 17.95 -14.04
C ILE A 73 4.39 19.09 -13.27
N ASN A 74 3.34 19.70 -13.83
CA ASN A 74 2.56 20.72 -13.12
C ASN A 74 1.76 20.14 -11.95
N ARG A 75 1.66 18.80 -11.88
CA ARG A 75 1.00 18.04 -10.80
C ARG A 75 2.00 17.26 -9.97
N VAL A 76 3.27 17.68 -9.92
CA VAL A 76 4.34 17.03 -9.14
C VAL A 76 3.99 16.87 -7.66
N SER A 77 3.12 17.73 -7.10
CA SER A 77 2.59 17.57 -5.73
C SER A 77 1.81 16.26 -5.53
N ALA A 78 1.29 15.67 -6.60
CA ALA A 78 0.69 14.33 -6.59
C ALA A 78 1.72 13.22 -6.89
N CYS A 79 2.97 13.51 -7.25
CA CYS A 79 4.02 12.49 -7.41
C CYS A 79 4.67 12.18 -6.05
N LEU A 80 3.90 11.56 -5.16
CA LEU A 80 4.31 11.35 -3.78
C LEU A 80 5.37 10.24 -3.66
N PRO A 81 6.51 10.48 -2.99
CA PRO A 81 7.52 9.45 -2.74
C PRO A 81 6.95 8.24 -2.00
N THR A 82 6.02 8.46 -1.07
CA THR A 82 5.37 7.39 -0.30
C THR A 82 4.53 6.46 -1.19
N ILE A 83 3.94 6.97 -2.26
CA ILE A 83 3.22 6.14 -3.24
C ILE A 83 4.22 5.41 -4.15
N HIS A 84 5.24 6.12 -4.65
CA HIS A 84 6.27 5.51 -5.50
C HIS A 84 6.98 4.35 -4.79
N GLN A 85 7.33 4.52 -3.51
CA GLN A 85 8.05 3.54 -2.70
C GLN A 85 7.31 2.21 -2.56
N LEU A 86 5.99 2.15 -2.79
CA LEU A 86 5.23 0.90 -2.80
C LEU A 86 5.79 -0.11 -3.81
N ARG A 87 6.35 0.36 -4.94
CA ARG A 87 7.02 -0.51 -5.92
C ARG A 87 8.20 -1.28 -5.33
N HIS A 88 8.85 -0.77 -4.30
CA HIS A 88 10.06 -1.36 -3.73
C HIS A 88 9.78 -2.24 -2.50
N VAL A 89 8.53 -2.40 -2.09
CA VAL A 89 8.19 -3.19 -0.89
C VAL A 89 8.59 -4.65 -1.05
N HIS A 90 8.40 -5.24 -2.23
CA HIS A 90 8.81 -6.63 -2.49
C HIS A 90 10.34 -6.83 -2.37
N GLU A 91 11.14 -5.88 -2.86
CA GLU A 91 12.60 -5.88 -2.72
C GLU A 91 13.00 -5.77 -1.24
N ALA A 92 12.34 -4.88 -0.49
CA ALA A 92 12.54 -4.75 0.95
C ALA A 92 12.20 -6.04 1.71
N ILE A 93 11.14 -6.76 1.29
CA ILE A 93 10.77 -8.04 1.90
C ILE A 93 11.82 -9.11 1.62
N LEU A 94 12.34 -9.18 0.39
CA LEU A 94 13.41 -10.11 0.03
C LEU A 94 14.71 -9.84 0.80
N ALA A 95 14.99 -8.57 1.10
CA ALA A 95 16.20 -8.17 1.83
C ALA A 95 16.07 -8.30 3.35
N CYS A 96 14.92 -7.94 3.91
CA CYS A 96 14.74 -7.74 5.36
C CYS A 96 13.72 -8.68 6.01
N GLY A 97 13.06 -9.55 5.23
CA GLY A 97 11.93 -10.37 5.67
C GLY A 97 10.60 -9.60 5.66
N PRO A 98 9.50 -10.19 6.16
CA PRO A 98 8.18 -9.59 6.10
C PRO A 98 8.10 -8.23 6.83
N MET A 99 7.25 -7.31 6.32
CA MET A 99 7.14 -5.94 6.87
C MET A 99 6.77 -5.90 8.34
N TYR A 100 6.11 -6.94 8.86
CA TYR A 100 5.82 -7.07 10.29
C TYR A 100 7.06 -6.81 11.17
N ALA A 101 8.25 -7.25 10.72
CA ALA A 101 9.48 -7.15 11.47
C ALA A 101 10.01 -5.72 11.64
N TYR A 102 9.68 -4.81 10.70
CA TYR A 102 10.26 -3.46 10.65
C TYR A 102 9.22 -2.34 10.48
N ALA A 103 7.93 -2.66 10.44
CA ALA A 103 6.88 -1.66 10.36
C ALA A 103 6.87 -0.75 11.60
N GLN A 104 6.67 0.55 11.41
CA GLN A 104 6.73 1.51 12.51
C GLN A 104 5.69 1.24 13.61
N TRP A 105 4.54 0.64 13.28
CA TRP A 105 3.51 0.32 14.29
C TRP A 105 3.92 -0.78 15.27
N SER A 106 4.99 -1.55 15.02
CA SER A 106 5.56 -2.47 16.02
C SER A 106 6.57 -1.79 16.95
N MET A 107 7.07 -0.60 16.57
CA MET A 107 8.14 0.13 17.25
C MET A 107 7.64 1.38 18.00
N GLU A 108 6.62 2.05 17.47
CA GLU A 108 6.02 3.23 18.10
C GLU A 108 5.42 2.86 19.46
N ARG A 109 5.96 3.45 20.52
CA ARG A 109 5.43 3.28 21.87
C ARG A 109 4.14 4.11 22.05
N VAL A 110 3.21 3.59 22.85
CA VAL A 110 1.97 4.28 23.24
C VAL A 110 2.30 5.56 23.99
#